data_AF-A0A0F9F9Y8-F1
#
_entry.id   AF-A0A0F9F9Y8-F1
#
_cell.length_a   1.000
_cell.length_b   1.000
_cell.length_c   1.000
_cell.angle_alpha   90.00
_cell.angle_beta   90.00
_cell.angle_gamma   90.00
#
_symmetry.space_group_name_H-M   'P 1'
#
loop_
_entity.id
_entity.type
_entity.pdbx_description
1 polymer ?
#
loop_
_entity_poly.entity_id
_entity_poly.type
_entity_poly.pdbx_seq_one_letter_code
_entity_poly.pdbx_strand_id
1 'polypeptide(L)'
;MSEYAFAWAFLVDTDGKAWVGNFERELCAYCTGLVGGCEKGEEEAYLFQSDFGLESDEESPFFEKVNCYVMDDVGCGRPAAIWISPGDKRYAAVAIFFYEKPTDELISIIKERAYKFAEERPDREKYEEKIEKINITGFRLIEQTVTEKESAV
;
A
#
# COMPACT_ATOMS: atom_id res chain seq x y z
N MET A 1 -23.93 5.26 -9.03
CA MET A 1 -22.72 5.81 -8.38
C MET A 1 -21.89 4.63 -7.93
N SER A 2 -20.72 4.37 -8.54
CA SER A 2 -19.83 3.33 -8.03
C SER A 2 -19.13 3.88 -6.78
N GLU A 3 -19.57 3.47 -5.59
CA GLU A 3 -19.00 3.86 -4.29
C GLU A 3 -17.58 3.29 -4.04
N TYR A 4 -16.87 2.88 -5.09
CA TYR A 4 -15.59 2.17 -5.02
C TYR A 4 -14.42 2.92 -5.65
N ALA A 5 -14.59 4.21 -5.97
CA ALA A 5 -13.49 5.03 -6.46
C ALA A 5 -12.62 5.48 -5.27
N PHE A 6 -11.33 5.18 -5.32
CA PHE A 6 -10.36 5.83 -4.43
C PHE A 6 -10.05 7.22 -4.97
N ALA A 7 -9.95 8.22 -4.10
CA ALA A 7 -9.62 9.58 -4.53
C ALA A 7 -8.09 9.76 -4.63
N TRP A 8 -7.33 9.08 -3.77
CA TRP A 8 -5.89 9.27 -3.65
C TRP A 8 -5.13 7.95 -3.58
N ALA A 9 -3.94 7.92 -4.19
CA ALA A 9 -2.99 6.83 -4.08
C ALA A 9 -1.61 7.37 -3.71
N PHE A 10 -1.03 6.87 -2.63
CA PHE A 10 0.38 7.10 -2.30
C PHE A 10 1.22 5.95 -2.82
N LEU A 11 2.20 6.23 -3.66
CA LEU A 11 3.04 5.24 -4.32
C LEU A 11 4.44 5.22 -3.73
N VAL A 12 4.91 4.01 -3.43
CA VAL A 12 6.29 3.70 -3.07
C VAL A 12 6.94 3.07 -4.30
N ASP A 13 7.78 3.83 -5.00
CA ASP A 13 8.48 3.36 -6.19
C ASP A 13 9.73 2.56 -5.81
N THR A 14 9.98 1.46 -6.52
CA THR A 14 11.14 0.59 -6.33
C THR A 14 11.94 0.45 -7.63
N ASP A 15 13.16 -0.11 -7.54
CA ASP A 15 13.99 -0.39 -8.72
C ASP A 15 13.49 -1.57 -9.59
N GLY A 16 12.43 -2.25 -9.14
CA GLY A 16 11.78 -3.35 -9.85
C GLY A 16 12.61 -4.64 -9.93
N LYS A 17 13.61 -4.78 -9.05
CA LYS A 17 14.40 -6.01 -8.88
C LYS A 17 13.61 -7.08 -8.14
N ALA A 18 13.09 -6.73 -6.97
CA ALA A 18 12.09 -7.52 -6.28
C ALA A 18 10.72 -7.35 -6.97
N TRP A 19 10.02 -8.47 -7.20
CA TRP A 19 8.64 -8.42 -7.71
C TRP A 19 7.71 -7.83 -6.65
N VAL A 20 7.04 -6.74 -7.00
CA VAL A 20 6.21 -5.98 -6.05
C VAL A 20 5.01 -6.76 -5.56
N GLY A 21 4.44 -7.63 -6.39
CA GLY A 21 3.29 -8.48 -6.02
C GLY A 21 3.60 -9.53 -4.95
N ASN A 22 4.85 -9.63 -4.48
CA ASN A 22 5.25 -10.47 -3.36
C ASN A 22 5.36 -9.68 -2.05
N PHE A 23 5.13 -8.37 -2.01
CA PHE A 23 5.27 -7.62 -0.75
C PHE A 23 4.39 -6.39 -0.66
N GLU A 24 3.53 -6.12 -1.63
CA GLU A 24 2.70 -4.91 -1.68
C GLU A 24 1.75 -4.82 -0.49
N ARG A 25 1.21 -5.97 -0.04
CA ARG A 25 0.26 -6.04 1.07
C ARG A 25 0.97 -5.98 2.42
N GLU A 26 2.07 -6.70 2.56
CA GLU A 26 2.94 -6.69 3.73
C GLU A 26 3.55 -5.31 3.94
N LEU A 27 4.02 -4.63 2.88
CA LEU A 27 4.53 -3.26 2.96
C LEU A 27 3.43 -2.28 3.36
N CYS A 28 2.22 -2.42 2.79
CA CYS A 28 1.08 -1.59 3.18
C CYS A 28 0.77 -1.77 4.67
N ALA A 29 0.57 -3.01 5.12
CA ALA A 29 0.28 -3.33 6.51
C ALA A 29 1.40 -2.88 7.45
N TYR A 30 2.66 -3.06 7.06
CA TYR A 30 3.80 -2.58 7.83
C TYR A 30 3.76 -1.07 7.98
N CYS A 31 3.38 -0.32 6.95
CA CYS A 31 3.37 1.14 6.95
C CYS A 31 2.16 1.75 7.65
N THR A 32 1.01 1.08 7.65
CA THR A 32 -0.27 1.67 8.08
C THR A 32 -0.94 0.95 9.26
N GLY A 33 -0.50 -0.27 9.58
CA GLY A 33 -1.18 -1.13 10.56
C GLY A 33 -2.48 -1.74 10.06
N LEU A 34 -2.81 -1.62 8.77
CA LEU A 34 -4.10 -2.04 8.23
C LEU A 34 -3.95 -3.17 7.22
N VAL A 35 -4.85 -4.13 7.32
CA VAL A 35 -4.91 -5.32 6.48
C VAL A 35 -6.24 -5.31 5.71
N GLY A 36 -6.22 -5.79 4.46
CA GLY A 36 -7.43 -5.98 3.66
C GLY A 36 -8.15 -7.27 3.99
N GLY A 37 -9.20 -7.60 3.25
CA GLY A 37 -10.03 -8.80 3.47
C GLY A 37 -9.35 -10.14 3.17
N CYS A 38 -8.06 -10.16 2.82
CA CYS A 38 -7.28 -11.38 2.59
C CYS A 38 -6.30 -11.70 3.74
N GLU A 39 -6.28 -10.88 4.80
CA GLU A 39 -5.46 -11.12 6.01
C GLU A 39 -3.94 -11.16 5.73
N LYS A 40 -3.51 -10.73 4.53
CA LYS A 40 -2.08 -10.65 4.18
C LYS A 40 -1.46 -9.39 4.77
N GLY A 41 -0.44 -9.58 5.59
CA GLY A 41 0.26 -8.50 6.29
C GLY A 41 -0.06 -8.42 7.79
N GLU A 42 -0.79 -9.38 8.38
CA GLU A 42 -1.15 -9.34 9.81
C GLU A 42 0.04 -9.20 10.75
N GLU A 43 1.13 -9.93 10.51
CA GLU A 43 2.34 -9.82 11.31
C GLU A 43 2.97 -8.43 11.18
N GLU A 44 2.99 -7.89 9.96
CA GLU A 44 3.49 -6.55 9.68
C GLU A 44 2.61 -5.44 10.30
N ALA A 45 1.28 -5.64 10.33
CA ALA A 45 0.35 -4.76 11.02
C ALA A 45 0.56 -4.81 12.54
N TYR A 46 0.82 -5.99 13.11
CA TYR A 46 1.17 -6.11 14.53
C TYR A 46 2.47 -5.38 14.87
N LEU A 47 3.48 -5.42 13.98
CA LEU A 47 4.70 -4.63 14.15
C LEU A 47 4.40 -3.12 14.14
N PHE A 48 3.49 -2.66 13.30
CA PHE A 48 3.02 -1.26 13.35
C PHE A 48 2.35 -0.95 14.70
N GLN A 49 1.40 -1.77 15.13
CA GLN A 49 0.70 -1.56 16.41
C GLN A 49 1.68 -1.52 17.59
N SER A 50 2.63 -2.45 17.64
CA SER A 50 3.66 -2.49 18.69
C SER A 50 4.58 -1.27 18.66
N ASP A 51 4.99 -0.80 17.48
CA ASP A 51 5.88 0.37 17.35
C ASP A 51 5.18 1.66 17.82
N PHE A 52 3.84 1.73 17.71
CA PHE A 52 3.03 2.89 18.09
C PHE A 52 2.31 2.73 19.44
N GLY A 53 2.42 1.57 20.09
CA GLY A 53 1.74 1.27 21.35
C GLY A 53 0.22 1.24 21.23
N LEU A 54 -0.29 0.68 20.13
CA LEU A 54 -1.73 0.55 19.85
C LEU A 54 -2.24 -0.80 20.32
N GLU A 55 -3.47 -0.83 20.83
CA GLU A 55 -4.13 -2.08 21.29
C GLU A 55 -5.00 -2.71 20.20
N SER A 56 -5.35 -1.97 19.15
CA SER A 56 -6.09 -2.45 17.99
C SER A 56 -5.74 -1.67 16.72
N ASP A 57 -6.20 -2.16 15.57
CA ASP A 57 -6.10 -1.48 14.27
C ASP A 57 -6.98 -0.21 14.20
N GLU A 58 -8.10 -0.18 14.94
CA GLU A 58 -8.99 0.99 15.06
C GLU A 58 -8.29 2.22 15.65
N GLU A 59 -7.23 2.03 16.45
CA GLU A 59 -6.43 3.10 17.02
C GLU A 59 -5.36 3.64 16.04
N SER A 60 -5.16 2.97 14.89
CA SER A 60 -4.22 3.43 13.88
C SER A 60 -4.62 4.82 13.36
N PRO A 61 -3.68 5.76 13.20
CA PRO A 61 -3.96 7.05 12.58
C PRO A 61 -4.39 6.92 11.10
N PHE A 62 -4.31 5.71 10.54
CA PHE A 62 -4.72 5.38 9.18
C PHE A 62 -6.13 4.76 9.08
N PHE A 63 -6.75 4.33 10.19
CA PHE A 63 -7.95 3.45 10.17
C PHE A 63 -9.09 3.99 9.29
N GLU A 64 -9.45 5.26 9.46
CA GLU A 64 -10.51 5.91 8.67
C GLU A 64 -9.99 6.57 7.38
N LYS A 65 -8.69 6.47 7.09
CA LYS A 65 -8.02 7.21 6.01
C LYS A 65 -7.67 6.33 4.82
N VAL A 66 -7.17 5.13 5.10
CA VAL A 66 -6.81 4.15 4.07
C VAL A 66 -8.07 3.44 3.59
N ASN A 67 -8.19 3.30 2.27
CA ASN A 67 -9.30 2.59 1.67
C ASN A 67 -8.99 1.09 1.57
N CYS A 68 -9.39 0.32 2.59
CA CYS A 68 -9.25 -1.14 2.60
C CYS A 68 -10.24 -1.90 1.69
N TYR A 69 -11.12 -1.19 0.99
CA TYR A 69 -12.21 -1.76 0.20
C TYR A 69 -12.04 -1.53 -1.31
N VAL A 70 -10.82 -1.31 -1.79
CA VAL A 70 -10.54 -1.38 -3.23
C VAL A 70 -10.64 -2.84 -3.65
N MET A 71 -11.78 -3.19 -4.26
CA MET A 71 -12.12 -4.57 -4.62
C MET A 71 -11.23 -5.07 -5.75
N ASP A 72 -10.70 -6.28 -5.59
CA ASP A 72 -10.10 -7.03 -6.69
C ASP A 72 -11.17 -7.78 -7.54
N ASP A 73 -10.71 -8.50 -8.57
CA ASP A 73 -11.58 -9.25 -9.49
C ASP A 73 -12.39 -10.38 -8.82
N VAL A 74 -12.06 -10.76 -7.59
CA VAL A 74 -12.78 -11.78 -6.80
C VAL A 74 -13.60 -11.18 -5.67
N GLY A 75 -13.68 -9.85 -5.58
CA GLY A 75 -14.44 -9.13 -4.56
C GLY A 75 -13.75 -9.12 -3.19
N CYS A 76 -12.43 -9.29 -3.14
CA CYS A 76 -11.64 -9.09 -1.93
C CYS A 76 -11.13 -7.64 -1.88
N GLY A 77 -11.55 -6.88 -0.86
CA GLY A 77 -11.08 -5.52 -0.62
C GLY A 77 -9.62 -5.50 -0.20
N ARG A 78 -8.80 -4.69 -0.89
CA ARG A 78 -7.36 -4.55 -0.62
C ARG A 78 -6.98 -3.08 -0.47
N PRO A 79 -6.20 -2.71 0.56
CA PRO A 79 -5.69 -1.34 0.70
C PRO A 79 -4.55 -0.99 -0.25
N ALA A 80 -4.02 -1.99 -0.96
CA ALA A 80 -2.85 -1.83 -1.81
C ALA A 80 -2.94 -2.57 -3.13
N ALA A 81 -2.20 -2.09 -4.12
CA ALA A 81 -2.05 -2.72 -5.42
C ALA A 81 -0.66 -2.46 -6.03
N ILE A 82 -0.30 -3.28 -7.01
CA ILE A 82 0.90 -3.06 -7.83
C ILE A 82 0.63 -2.01 -8.90
N TRP A 83 1.53 -1.05 -9.07
CA TRP A 83 1.42 0.04 -10.04
C TRP A 83 2.68 0.20 -10.88
N ILE A 84 2.53 0.88 -12.01
CA ILE A 84 3.62 1.19 -12.93
C ILE A 84 4.44 2.37 -12.38
N SER A 85 5.78 2.24 -12.40
CA SER A 85 6.70 3.31 -12.03
C SER A 85 6.94 4.28 -13.20
N PRO A 86 7.21 5.58 -12.97
CA PRO A 86 7.38 6.54 -14.05
C PRO A 86 8.60 6.21 -14.91
N GLY A 87 8.46 6.29 -16.22
CA GLY A 87 9.56 6.04 -17.16
C GLY A 87 9.90 4.57 -17.36
N ASP A 88 9.25 3.67 -16.63
CA ASP A 88 9.41 2.22 -16.72
C ASP A 88 8.04 1.58 -16.99
N LYS A 89 7.98 0.56 -17.85
CA LYS A 89 6.71 -0.18 -18.09
C LYS A 89 6.50 -1.31 -17.09
N ARG A 90 7.41 -1.47 -16.12
CA ARG A 90 7.33 -2.50 -15.08
C ARG A 90 6.41 -2.07 -13.93
N TYR A 91 5.70 -3.05 -13.36
CA TYR A 91 4.95 -2.91 -12.11
C TYR A 91 5.92 -2.89 -10.93
N ALA A 92 6.58 -1.75 -10.74
CA ALA A 92 7.66 -1.55 -9.76
C ALA A 92 7.26 -0.60 -8.62
N ALA A 93 5.97 -0.29 -8.45
CA ALA A 93 5.46 0.54 -7.37
C ALA A 93 4.40 -0.17 -6.53
N VAL A 94 4.42 0.06 -5.21
CA VAL A 94 3.30 -0.26 -4.32
C VAL A 94 2.42 0.98 -4.20
N ALA A 95 1.15 0.87 -4.54
CA ALA A 95 0.15 1.90 -4.27
C ALA A 95 -0.59 1.58 -2.97
N ILE A 96 -0.74 2.57 -2.09
CA ILE A 96 -1.61 2.54 -0.91
C ILE A 96 -2.75 3.53 -1.15
N PHE A 97 -3.99 3.06 -1.04
CA PHE A 97 -5.18 3.84 -1.39
C PHE A 97 -5.75 4.60 -0.20
N PHE A 98 -6.21 5.83 -0.44
CA PHE A 98 -6.83 6.68 0.56
C PHE A 98 -8.18 7.22 0.09
N TYR A 99 -9.11 7.40 1.03
CA TYR A 99 -10.38 8.08 0.78
C TYR A 99 -10.19 9.59 0.56
N GLU A 100 -9.23 10.17 1.25
CA GLU A 100 -8.90 11.60 1.18
C GLU A 100 -7.39 11.81 1.06
N LYS A 101 -6.97 13.05 0.80
CA LYS A 101 -5.55 13.36 0.70
C LYS A 101 -4.86 13.12 2.05
N PRO A 102 -3.85 12.24 2.16
CA PRO A 102 -3.14 12.03 3.42
C PRO A 102 -2.38 13.30 3.82
N THR A 103 -2.26 13.54 5.12
CA THR A 103 -1.47 14.66 5.66
C THR A 103 0.02 14.43 5.46
N ASP A 104 0.82 15.49 5.54
CA ASP A 104 2.28 15.38 5.43
C ASP A 104 2.89 14.52 6.54
N GLU A 105 2.27 14.50 7.73
CA GLU A 105 2.66 13.65 8.85
C GLU A 105 2.45 12.16 8.53
N LEU A 106 1.26 11.79 8.03
CA LEU A 106 0.97 10.42 7.60
C LEU A 106 1.90 9.98 6.47
N ILE A 107 2.17 10.86 5.50
CA ILE A 107 3.13 10.61 4.43
C ILE A 107 4.54 10.38 5.00
N SER A 108 4.96 11.15 6.00
CA SER A 108 6.27 10.99 6.63
C SER A 108 6.40 9.62 7.29
N ILE A 109 5.38 9.18 8.04
CA ILE A 109 5.32 7.85 8.65
C ILE A 109 5.48 6.76 7.59
N ILE A 110 4.70 6.82 6.50
CA ILE A 110 4.76 5.80 5.44
C ILE A 110 6.16 5.77 4.81
N LYS A 111 6.78 6.93 4.53
CA LYS A 111 8.12 6.98 3.93
C LYS A 111 9.16 6.33 4.84
N GLU A 112 9.18 6.71 6.11
CA GLU A 112 10.10 6.15 7.10
C GLU A 112 9.96 4.63 7.20
N ARG A 113 8.72 4.17 7.36
CA ARG A 113 8.43 2.74 7.51
C ARG A 113 8.67 1.95 6.24
N ALA A 114 8.43 2.51 5.06
CA ALA A 114 8.76 1.87 3.80
C ALA A 114 10.27 1.63 3.67
N TYR A 115 11.11 2.61 4.04
CA TYR A 115 12.56 2.42 4.06
C TYR A 115 12.98 1.33 5.06
N LYS A 116 12.41 1.35 6.27
CA LYS A 116 12.66 0.33 7.30
C LYS A 116 12.27 -1.07 6.81
N PHE A 117 11.10 -1.22 6.18
CA PHE A 117 10.66 -2.47 5.56
C PHE A 117 11.64 -2.96 4.48
N ALA A 118 12.10 -2.07 3.61
CA ALA A 118 13.04 -2.41 2.54
C ALA A 118 14.40 -2.89 3.08
N GLU A 119 14.80 -2.40 4.25
CA GLU A 119 16.03 -2.79 4.94
C GLU A 119 15.88 -4.11 5.73
N GLU A 120 14.84 -4.21 6.56
CA GLU A 120 14.65 -5.31 7.51
C GLU A 120 14.00 -6.54 6.86
N ARG A 121 13.10 -6.34 5.88
CA ARG A 121 12.29 -7.39 5.23
C ARG A 121 11.68 -8.37 6.24
N PRO A 122 10.79 -7.91 7.14
CA PRO A 122 10.15 -8.76 8.14
C PRO A 122 9.36 -9.92 7.52
N ASP A 123 8.94 -9.77 6.27
CA ASP A 123 8.23 -10.77 5.47
C ASP A 123 9.14 -11.89 4.92
N ARG A 124 10.46 -11.79 5.11
CA ARG A 124 11.43 -12.63 4.40
C ARG A 124 11.32 -14.12 4.69
N GLU A 125 10.95 -14.49 5.90
CA GLU A 125 10.81 -15.90 6.29
C GLU A 125 9.66 -16.60 5.55
N LYS A 126 8.71 -15.84 4.98
CA LYS A 126 7.56 -16.36 4.23
C LYS A 126 7.91 -16.81 2.81
N TYR A 127 9.10 -16.47 2.31
CA TYR A 127 9.51 -16.80 0.94
C TYR A 127 10.72 -17.76 0.96
N GLU A 128 10.54 -18.93 0.34
CA GLU A 128 11.52 -20.03 0.33
C GLU A 128 12.79 -19.74 -0.50
N GLU A 129 12.86 -18.62 -1.23
CA GLU A 129 13.95 -18.30 -2.16
C GLU A 129 14.70 -17.00 -1.79
N LYS A 130 15.86 -16.79 -2.46
CA LYS A 130 16.65 -15.56 -2.40
C LYS A 130 15.79 -14.35 -2.79
N ILE A 131 15.19 -13.72 -1.80
CA ILE A 131 14.48 -12.47 -2.03
C ILE A 131 15.50 -11.40 -2.38
N GLU A 132 15.31 -10.77 -3.54
CA GLU A 132 16.10 -9.61 -3.92
C GLU A 132 15.82 -8.45 -2.95
N LYS A 133 16.88 -7.70 -2.64
CA LYS A 133 16.76 -6.51 -1.79
C LYS A 133 15.84 -5.50 -2.48
N ILE A 134 14.89 -4.95 -1.74
CA ILE A 134 14.07 -3.83 -2.22
C ILE A 134 14.91 -2.56 -2.15
N ASN A 135 14.99 -1.82 -3.24
CA ASN A 135 15.54 -0.47 -3.22
C ASN A 135 14.43 0.51 -3.60
N ILE A 136 14.07 1.39 -2.66
CA ILE A 136 13.10 2.46 -2.89
C ILE A 136 13.78 3.55 -3.72
N THR A 137 13.17 3.92 -4.84
CA THR A 137 13.69 4.93 -5.77
C THR A 137 12.95 6.26 -5.67
N GLY A 138 11.79 6.30 -5.02
CA GLY A 138 11.03 7.52 -4.84
C GLY A 138 9.63 7.29 -4.29
N PHE A 139 8.89 8.39 -4.18
CA PHE A 139 7.51 8.40 -3.71
C PHE A 139 6.67 9.32 -4.57
N ARG A 140 5.39 8.99 -4.76
CA ARG A 140 4.43 9.83 -5.48
C ARG A 140 3.11 9.88 -4.73
N LEU A 141 2.39 10.97 -4.90
CA LEU A 141 1.00 11.09 -4.48
C LEU A 141 0.17 11.43 -5.72
N ILE A 142 -0.83 10.61 -6.01
CA ILE A 142 -1.67 10.74 -7.21
C ILE A 142 -3.12 10.92 -6.78
N GLU A 143 -3.80 11.87 -7.40
CA GLU A 143 -5.25 12.06 -7.30
C GLU A 143 -5.92 11.36 -8.49
N GLN A 144 -6.93 10.54 -8.23
CA GLN A 144 -7.72 9.91 -9.29
C GLN A 144 -8.98 10.74 -9.53
N THR A 145 -9.18 11.13 -10.79
CA THR A 145 -10.39 11.83 -11.25
C THR A 145 -11.14 10.95 -12.23
N VAL A 146 -12.41 10.66 -11.92
CA VAL A 146 -13.31 9.91 -12.81
C VAL A 146 -14.07 10.90 -13.69
N THR A 147 -13.98 10.73 -15.01
CA THR A 147 -14.79 11.49 -15.98
C THR A 147 -15.71 10.54 -16.72
N GLU A 148 -17.01 10.74 -16.55
CA GLU A 148 -18.03 10.00 -17.30
C GLU A 148 -18.18 10.61 -18.71
N LYS A 149 -18.23 9.76 -19.73
CA LYS A 149 -18.62 10.15 -21.08
C LYS A 149 -19.87 9.36 -21.46
N GLU A 150 -21.00 10.05 -21.58
CA GLU A 150 -22.19 9.47 -22.20
C GLU A 150 -21.88 9.18 -23.66
N SER A 151 -21.96 7.90 -24.03
CA SER A 151 -21.92 7.50 -25.44
C SER A 151 -23.32 7.67 -25.99
N ALA A 152 -23.51 8.57 -26.96
CA ALA A 152 -24.76 8.67 -27.70
C ALA A 152 -25.02 7.33 -28.40
N VAL A 153 -26.12 6.67 -28.02
CA VAL A 153 -26.65 5.46 -28.68
C VAL A 153 -27.29 5.84 -30.01
#